data_AF-A0A9E2ZBG1-F1
#
_entry.id   AF-A0A9E2ZBG1-F1
#
_cell.length_a   1.000
_cell.length_b   1.000
_cell.length_c   1.000
_cell.angle_alpha   90.00
_cell.angle_beta   90.00
_cell.angle_gamma   90.00
#
_symmetry.space_group_name_H-M   'P 1'
#
loop_
_entity.id
_entity.type
_entity.pdbx_description
1 polymer ?
#
loop_
_entity_poly.entity_id
_entity_poly.type
_entity_poly.pdbx_seq_one_letter_code
_entity_poly.pdbx_strand_id
1 'polypeptide(L)'
;AAEAGLQRLVEALGNDDRVQQIGVMHGRRQPELRCVLTSSGPGAASAMRALARVGWPGDLAALADVLLQYGPLSSRQSVGVGFDSGGELSVGVGVELLVPGRTDAERLLRRMEDDGLAAPGATSRLLAWHGHALDPAGDGAPDAFRALSALTRGKAVPAVIRRIHHIKLTLAPDRTLAAKAYLGAALRLVV
;
A
#
# COMPACT_ATOMS: atom_id res chain seq x y z
N ALA A 1 -24.47 2.26 10.61
CA ALA A 1 -23.93 0.96 11.06
C ALA A 1 -22.42 0.90 10.83
N ALA A 2 -21.92 0.81 9.59
CA ALA A 2 -20.48 0.92 9.28
C ALA A 2 -19.79 2.17 9.86
N GLU A 3 -20.47 3.31 9.84
CA GLU A 3 -20.03 4.56 10.47
C GLU A 3 -19.79 4.42 11.98
N ALA A 4 -20.67 3.73 12.71
CA ALA A 4 -20.50 3.51 14.14
C ALA A 4 -19.28 2.63 14.45
N GLY A 5 -19.02 1.62 13.61
CA GLY A 5 -17.80 0.81 13.71
C GLY A 5 -16.54 1.64 13.47
N LEU A 6 -16.55 2.47 12.42
CA LEU A 6 -15.46 3.41 12.14
C LEU A 6 -15.25 4.39 13.31
N GLN A 7 -16.32 4.94 13.87
CA GLN A 7 -16.24 5.87 15.00
C GLN A 7 -15.57 5.20 16.21
N ARG A 8 -15.99 3.99 16.60
CA ARG A 8 -15.33 3.23 17.68
C ARG A 8 -13.84 3.03 17.41
N LEU A 9 -13.47 2.72 16.17
CA LEU A 9 -12.06 2.57 15.79
C LEU A 9 -11.30 3.88 15.93
N VAL A 10 -11.87 5.00 15.49
CA VAL A 10 -11.24 6.33 15.58
C VAL A 10 -11.06 6.74 17.04
N GLU A 11 -12.08 6.53 17.88
CA GLU A 11 -12.01 6.80 19.32
C GLU A 11 -10.96 5.93 20.05
N ALA A 12 -10.65 4.75 19.51
CA ALA A 12 -9.64 3.87 20.05
C ALA A 12 -8.20 4.20 19.61
N LEU A 13 -8.00 5.11 18.66
CA LEU A 13 -6.67 5.52 18.18
C LEU A 13 -5.87 6.24 19.27
N GLY A 14 -4.55 6.06 19.27
CA GLY A 14 -3.65 6.85 20.11
C GLY A 14 -3.33 8.21 19.50
N ASN A 15 -2.69 9.10 20.26
CA ASN A 15 -2.31 10.45 19.80
C ASN A 15 -1.37 10.44 18.57
N ASP A 16 -0.59 9.38 18.39
CA ASP A 16 0.35 9.24 17.27
C ASP A 16 -0.28 8.58 16.02
N ASP A 17 -1.54 8.15 16.14
CA ASP A 17 -2.26 7.46 15.09
C ASP A 17 -3.17 8.40 14.33
N ARG A 18 -3.38 8.08 13.05
CA ARG A 18 -4.35 8.77 12.23
C ARG A 18 -5.00 7.82 11.23
N VAL A 19 -6.21 8.18 10.85
CA VAL A 19 -6.84 7.64 9.65
C VAL A 19 -6.16 8.27 8.44
N GLN A 20 -5.50 7.45 7.63
CA GLN A 20 -4.87 7.89 6.40
C GLN A 20 -5.87 7.97 5.25
N GLN A 21 -6.78 7.00 5.18
CA GLN A 21 -7.74 6.89 4.09
C GLN A 21 -8.99 6.15 4.56
N ILE A 22 -10.15 6.63 4.10
CA ILE A 22 -11.41 5.91 4.16
C ILE A 22 -11.92 5.76 2.73
N GLY A 23 -12.47 4.60 2.38
CA GLY A 23 -13.07 4.37 1.07
C GLY A 23 -14.09 3.25 1.08
N VAL A 24 -15.04 3.29 0.15
CA VAL A 24 -16.09 2.25 0.00
C VAL A 24 -15.75 1.36 -1.17
N MET A 25 -15.77 0.03 -0.96
CA MET A 25 -15.39 -0.96 -1.97
C MET A 25 -16.62 -1.48 -2.75
N HIS A 26 -17.25 -0.64 -3.56
CA HIS A 26 -18.49 -0.96 -4.29
C HIS A 26 -18.39 -2.17 -5.24
N GLY A 27 -17.19 -2.51 -5.72
CA GLY A 27 -16.98 -3.64 -6.64
C GLY A 27 -16.94 -5.01 -5.97
N ARG A 28 -17.16 -5.12 -4.66
CA ARG A 28 -17.20 -6.39 -3.92
C ARG A 28 -18.63 -6.93 -3.84
N ARG A 29 -18.75 -8.25 -3.71
CA ARG A 29 -20.05 -8.92 -3.49
C ARG A 29 -20.80 -8.36 -2.28
N GLN A 30 -20.06 -7.95 -1.24
CA GLN A 30 -20.56 -7.20 -0.11
C GLN A 30 -19.77 -5.88 -0.06
N PRO A 31 -20.43 -4.72 -0.26
CA PRO A 31 -19.79 -3.43 -0.09
C PRO A 31 -19.26 -3.28 1.33
N GLU A 32 -17.97 -3.01 1.45
CA GLU A 32 -17.30 -2.81 2.73
C GLU A 32 -16.74 -1.40 2.79
N LEU A 33 -16.84 -0.79 3.96
CA LEU A 33 -16.10 0.42 4.29
C LEU A 33 -14.68 0.00 4.65
N ARG A 34 -13.67 0.55 3.98
CA ARG A 34 -12.26 0.30 4.28
C ARG A 34 -11.66 1.52 4.96
N CYS A 35 -10.97 1.29 6.07
CA CYS A 35 -10.20 2.31 6.79
C CYS A 35 -8.73 1.90 6.81
N VAL A 36 -7.84 2.82 6.46
CA VAL A 36 -6.39 2.62 6.52
C VAL A 36 -5.83 3.46 7.66
N LEU A 37 -5.26 2.78 8.64
CA LEU A 37 -4.62 3.35 9.81
C LEU A 37 -3.12 3.48 9.58
N THR A 38 -2.53 4.55 10.09
CA THR A 38 -1.09 4.74 10.10
C THR A 38 -0.67 5.33 11.43
N SER A 39 0.53 4.97 11.89
CA SER A 39 1.16 5.62 13.03
C SER A 39 2.29 6.54 12.56
N SER A 40 2.61 7.54 13.37
CA SER A 40 3.73 8.46 13.19
C SER A 40 5.04 7.89 13.75
N GLY A 41 4.95 6.88 14.63
CA GLY A 41 6.10 6.18 15.20
C GLY A 41 6.58 4.99 14.36
N PRO A 42 7.79 4.47 14.64
CA PRO A 42 8.30 3.26 14.02
C PRO A 42 7.45 2.05 14.44
N GLY A 43 6.87 1.38 13.45
CA GLY A 43 6.07 0.16 13.63
C GLY A 43 4.58 0.42 13.78
N ALA A 44 3.74 -0.47 13.22
CA ALA A 44 2.29 -0.38 13.35
C ALA A 44 1.75 -0.88 14.72
N ALA A 45 2.58 -0.85 15.78
CA ALA A 45 2.21 -1.28 17.13
C ALA A 45 0.98 -0.53 17.67
N SER A 46 0.81 0.72 17.27
CA SER A 46 -0.32 1.52 17.72
C SER A 46 -1.63 1.16 17.00
N ALA A 47 -1.56 0.79 15.72
CA ALA A 47 -2.70 0.20 15.01
C ALA A 47 -3.15 -1.11 15.67
N MET A 48 -2.21 -1.97 16.11
CA MET A 48 -2.55 -3.19 16.86
C MET A 48 -3.25 -2.88 18.18
N ARG A 49 -2.79 -1.88 18.93
CA ARG A 49 -3.46 -1.45 20.18
C ARG A 49 -4.88 -0.97 19.92
N ALA A 50 -5.09 -0.17 18.87
CA ALA A 50 -6.43 0.29 18.49
C ALA A 50 -7.34 -0.91 18.16
N LEU A 51 -6.84 -1.86 17.35
CA LEU A 51 -7.58 -3.09 17.01
C LEU A 51 -7.90 -3.95 18.23
N ALA A 52 -6.96 -4.10 19.16
CA ALA A 52 -7.20 -4.82 20.41
C ALA A 52 -8.29 -4.16 21.27
N ARG A 53 -8.26 -2.83 21.40
CA ARG A 53 -9.24 -2.05 22.20
C ARG A 53 -10.67 -2.19 21.66
N VAL A 54 -10.83 -2.22 20.35
CA VAL A 54 -12.16 -2.37 19.71
C VAL A 54 -12.59 -3.83 19.54
N GLY A 55 -11.81 -4.78 20.05
CA GLY A 55 -12.13 -6.20 19.98
C GLY A 55 -12.07 -6.77 18.56
N TRP A 56 -11.05 -6.39 17.77
CA TRP A 56 -10.86 -6.96 16.44
C TRP A 56 -10.80 -8.51 16.51
N PRO A 57 -11.63 -9.24 15.74
CA PRO A 57 -11.76 -10.70 15.88
C PRO A 57 -10.64 -11.51 15.22
N GLY A 58 -9.63 -10.86 14.63
CA GLY A 58 -8.51 -11.55 13.97
C GLY A 58 -7.36 -11.88 14.91
N ASP A 59 -6.32 -12.49 14.33
CA ASP A 59 -5.13 -12.91 15.07
C ASP A 59 -4.14 -11.75 15.23
N LEU A 60 -4.13 -11.15 16.43
CA LEU A 60 -3.20 -10.09 16.79
C LEU A 60 -1.74 -10.55 16.83
N ALA A 61 -1.47 -11.81 17.17
CA ALA A 61 -0.11 -12.34 17.22
C ALA A 61 0.44 -12.50 15.80
N ALA A 62 -0.33 -13.09 14.88
CA ALA A 62 0.06 -13.19 13.48
C ALA A 62 0.24 -11.81 12.83
N LEU A 63 -0.60 -10.82 13.18
CA LEU A 63 -0.40 -9.45 12.74
C LEU A 63 0.92 -8.86 13.29
N ALA A 64 1.23 -9.11 14.55
CA ALA A 64 2.51 -8.69 15.16
C ALA A 64 3.71 -9.25 14.40
N ASP A 65 3.68 -10.55 14.10
CA ASP A 65 4.76 -11.25 13.40
C ASP A 65 5.00 -10.68 12.01
N VAL A 66 3.93 -10.42 11.25
CA VAL A 66 4.01 -9.77 9.94
C VAL A 66 4.63 -8.38 10.06
N LEU A 67 4.22 -7.59 11.05
CA LEU A 67 4.73 -6.24 11.24
C LEU A 67 6.20 -6.23 11.64
N LEU A 68 6.62 -7.16 12.50
CA LEU A 68 8.00 -7.34 12.94
C LEU A 68 8.90 -7.83 11.81
N GLN A 69 8.43 -8.81 11.03
CA GLN A 69 9.19 -9.42 9.94
C GLN A 69 9.44 -8.45 8.79
N TYR A 70 8.40 -7.74 8.34
CA TYR A 70 8.49 -6.92 7.12
C TYR A 70 8.63 -5.41 7.39
N GLY A 71 8.34 -4.95 8.60
CA GLY A 71 8.43 -3.53 8.96
C GLY A 71 9.78 -2.90 8.73
N PRO A 72 10.89 -3.52 9.20
CA PRO A 72 12.24 -2.99 8.99
C PRO A 72 12.65 -2.86 7.52
N LEU A 73 11.95 -3.52 6.60
CA LEU A 73 12.21 -3.48 5.15
C LEU A 73 11.37 -2.41 4.42
N SER A 74 10.53 -1.68 5.13
CA SER A 74 9.65 -0.64 4.60
C SER A 74 9.97 0.71 5.23
N SER A 75 9.72 1.82 4.52
CA SER A 75 9.87 3.16 5.11
C SER A 75 8.70 3.56 5.99
N ARG A 76 7.55 2.92 5.78
CA ARG A 76 6.32 3.17 6.52
C ARG A 76 5.39 1.97 6.41
N GLN A 77 4.66 1.72 7.49
CA GLN A 77 3.61 0.71 7.54
C GLN A 77 2.25 1.37 7.78
N SER A 78 1.22 0.83 7.13
CA SER A 78 -0.17 1.12 7.46
C SER A 78 -0.99 -0.17 7.55
N VAL A 79 -2.04 -0.14 8.36
CA VAL A 79 -2.95 -1.28 8.55
C VAL A 79 -4.32 -0.91 8.02
N GLY A 80 -4.75 -1.60 6.97
CA GLY A 80 -6.06 -1.45 6.36
C GLY A 80 -7.04 -2.48 6.91
N VAL A 81 -8.12 -2.01 7.53
CA VAL A 81 -9.22 -2.82 8.05
C VAL A 81 -10.50 -2.57 7.25
N GLY A 82 -11.38 -3.56 7.23
CA GLY A 82 -12.71 -3.48 6.62
C GLY A 82 -13.79 -3.47 7.67
N PHE A 83 -14.92 -2.84 7.36
CA PHE A 83 -16.18 -2.95 8.10
C PHE A 83 -17.25 -3.47 7.17
N ASP A 84 -18.03 -4.42 7.65
CA ASP A 84 -19.22 -4.88 6.94
C ASP A 84 -20.36 -3.86 7.03
N SER A 85 -21.51 -4.19 6.43
CA SER A 85 -22.69 -3.32 6.47
C SER A 85 -23.27 -3.15 7.89
N GLY A 86 -23.02 -4.09 8.80
CA GLY A 86 -23.40 -4.03 10.22
C GLY A 86 -22.47 -3.14 11.05
N GLY A 87 -21.29 -2.81 10.53
CA GLY A 87 -20.26 -2.06 11.24
C GLY A 87 -19.38 -2.92 12.14
N GLU A 88 -19.38 -4.22 11.90
CA GLU A 88 -18.41 -5.13 12.49
C GLU A 88 -17.13 -5.14 11.69
N LEU A 89 -16.00 -5.27 12.40
CA LEU A 89 -14.69 -5.35 11.77
C LEU A 89 -14.56 -6.68 11.02
N SER A 90 -14.05 -6.61 9.80
CA SER A 90 -13.62 -7.79 9.06
C SER A 90 -12.50 -8.49 9.81
N VAL A 91 -12.55 -9.82 9.86
CA VAL A 91 -11.48 -10.63 10.45
C VAL A 91 -10.17 -10.47 9.65
N GLY A 92 -10.25 -10.17 8.36
CA GLY A 92 -9.07 -9.95 7.53
C GLY A 92 -8.52 -8.53 7.65
N VAL A 93 -7.20 -8.40 7.68
CA VAL A 93 -6.49 -7.11 7.64
C VAL A 93 -5.45 -7.07 6.52
N GLY A 94 -5.23 -5.88 5.98
CA GLY A 94 -4.14 -5.61 5.07
C GLY A 94 -3.02 -4.85 5.77
N VAL A 95 -1.77 -5.24 5.58
CA VAL A 95 -0.60 -4.45 5.95
C VAL A 95 -0.02 -3.85 4.67
N GLU A 96 0.07 -2.54 4.57
CA GLU A 96 0.68 -1.85 3.42
C GLU A 96 2.09 -1.37 3.81
N LEU A 97 3.07 -1.82 3.04
CA LEU A 97 4.49 -1.59 3.23
C LEU A 97 4.97 -0.60 2.17
N LEU A 98 5.21 0.64 2.58
CA LEU A 98 5.68 1.68 1.67
C LEU A 98 7.16 1.46 1.34
N VAL A 99 7.49 1.53 0.05
CA VAL A 99 8.87 1.40 -0.45
C VAL A 99 9.23 2.67 -1.22
N PRO A 100 10.04 3.58 -0.65
CA PRO A 100 10.25 4.90 -1.24
C PRO A 100 11.20 4.84 -2.44
N GLY A 101 12.16 3.91 -2.41
CA GLY A 101 13.18 3.73 -3.44
C GLY A 101 13.23 2.32 -4.02
N ARG A 102 13.95 2.20 -5.14
CA ARG A 102 14.19 0.93 -5.82
C ARG A 102 14.89 -0.09 -4.92
N THR A 103 15.94 0.34 -4.20
CA THR A 103 16.72 -0.54 -3.32
C THR A 103 15.89 -1.12 -2.19
N ASP A 104 15.02 -0.31 -1.58
CA ASP A 104 14.10 -0.79 -0.52
C ASP A 104 13.11 -1.81 -1.09
N ALA A 105 12.55 -1.52 -2.27
CA ALA A 105 11.65 -2.44 -2.96
C ALA A 105 12.34 -3.76 -3.31
N GLU A 106 13.60 -3.73 -3.75
CA GLU A 106 14.37 -4.94 -4.05
C GLU A 106 14.58 -5.81 -2.80
N ARG A 107 15.03 -5.23 -1.69
CA ARG A 107 15.23 -5.98 -0.43
C ARG A 107 13.92 -6.63 0.04
N LEU A 108 12.82 -5.87 0.02
CA LEU A 108 11.52 -6.36 0.43
C LEU A 108 11.00 -7.47 -0.49
N LEU A 109 11.11 -7.30 -1.82
CA LEU A 109 10.65 -8.29 -2.79
C LEU A 109 11.46 -9.59 -2.73
N ARG A 110 12.78 -9.51 -2.61
CA ARG A 110 13.64 -10.69 -2.41
C ARG A 110 13.22 -11.46 -1.17
N ARG A 111 13.03 -10.75 -0.05
CA ARG A 111 12.55 -11.39 1.18
C ARG A 111 11.21 -12.10 0.99
N MET A 112 10.27 -11.48 0.27
CA MET A 112 8.97 -12.12 -0.04
C MET A 112 9.09 -13.33 -0.95
N GLU A 113 10.03 -13.34 -1.89
CA GLU A 113 10.31 -14.51 -2.74
C GLU A 113 10.92 -15.64 -1.91
N ASP A 114 11.87 -15.34 -1.00
CA ASP A 114 12.46 -16.30 -0.07
C ASP A 114 11.42 -16.90 0.89
N ASP A 115 10.47 -16.07 1.36
CA ASP A 115 9.36 -16.48 2.23
C ASP A 115 8.21 -17.17 1.45
N GLY A 116 8.35 -17.37 0.13
CA GLY A 116 7.36 -18.05 -0.72
C GLY A 116 6.08 -17.23 -1.03
N LEU A 117 6.08 -15.93 -0.74
CA LEU A 117 4.96 -15.01 -1.01
C LEU A 117 4.94 -14.47 -2.43
N ALA A 118 6.02 -14.67 -3.18
CA ALA A 118 6.14 -14.29 -4.58
C ALA A 118 6.57 -15.49 -5.42
N ALA A 119 6.02 -15.60 -6.63
CA ALA A 119 6.45 -16.63 -7.57
C ALA A 119 7.91 -16.41 -8.00
N PRO A 120 8.65 -17.49 -8.33
CA PRO A 120 10.02 -17.36 -8.83
C PRO A 120 10.15 -16.34 -9.97
N GLY A 121 11.13 -15.45 -9.84
CA GLY A 121 11.41 -14.37 -10.79
C GLY A 121 10.40 -13.21 -10.77
N ALA A 122 9.44 -13.17 -9.86
CA ALA A 122 8.53 -12.03 -9.73
C ALA A 122 9.31 -10.75 -9.36
N THR A 123 10.32 -10.86 -8.50
CA THR A 123 11.18 -9.75 -8.10
C THR A 123 11.87 -9.12 -9.30
N SER A 124 12.53 -9.91 -10.14
CA SER A 124 13.25 -9.39 -11.31
C SER A 124 12.30 -8.71 -12.30
N ARG A 125 11.11 -9.28 -12.54
CA ARG A 125 10.09 -8.67 -13.42
C ARG A 125 9.57 -7.34 -12.89
N LEU A 126 9.26 -7.26 -11.59
CA LEU A 126 8.78 -6.02 -10.96
C LEU A 126 9.87 -4.93 -10.95
N LEU A 127 11.11 -5.31 -10.69
CA LEU A 127 12.25 -4.38 -10.72
C LEU A 127 12.61 -3.95 -12.15
N ALA A 128 12.37 -4.78 -13.17
CA ALA A 128 12.54 -4.37 -14.56
C ALA A 128 11.51 -3.31 -15.00
N TRP A 129 10.30 -3.35 -14.44
CA TRP A 129 9.28 -2.33 -14.70
C TRP A 129 9.57 -0.98 -14.00
N HIS A 130 10.20 -1.01 -12.81
CA HIS A 130 10.57 0.19 -12.06
C HIS A 130 11.65 1.00 -12.79
N GLY A 131 11.42 2.29 -13.02
CA GLY A 131 12.36 3.19 -13.69
C GLY A 131 11.66 4.36 -14.36
N HIS A 132 12.34 5.04 -15.27
CA HIS A 132 11.75 6.09 -16.08
C HIS A 132 11.54 5.62 -17.52
N ALA A 133 10.56 6.21 -18.21
CA ALA A 133 10.48 6.21 -19.66
C ALA A 133 10.61 7.68 -20.09
N LEU A 134 11.75 8.02 -20.71
CA LEU A 134 11.99 9.34 -21.28
C LEU A 134 11.26 9.42 -22.62
N ASP A 135 10.70 10.60 -22.88
CA ASP A 135 10.07 10.93 -24.14
C ASP A 135 9.16 9.82 -24.69
N PRO A 136 7.99 9.58 -24.08
CA PRO A 136 7.04 8.65 -24.67
C PRO A 136 6.53 9.13 -26.05
N ALA A 137 7.01 10.28 -26.59
CA ALA A 137 6.62 10.89 -27.85
C ALA A 137 7.18 10.24 -29.12
N GLY A 138 7.19 8.90 -29.14
CA GLY A 138 6.90 8.22 -30.39
C GLY A 138 5.49 8.54 -30.91
N ASP A 139 5.11 7.97 -32.05
CA ASP A 139 3.86 8.25 -32.78
C ASP A 139 2.56 8.07 -31.97
N GLY A 140 2.63 7.54 -30.75
CA GLY A 140 1.49 7.34 -29.84
C GLY A 140 1.43 8.26 -28.60
N ALA A 141 2.31 9.25 -28.43
CA ALA A 141 2.19 10.12 -27.26
C ALA A 141 0.93 10.99 -27.29
N PRO A 142 0.29 11.20 -26.12
CA PRO A 142 -0.76 12.19 -25.98
C PRO A 142 -0.25 13.58 -26.35
N ASP A 143 -1.07 14.40 -27.02
CA ASP A 143 -0.73 15.77 -27.45
C ASP A 143 -0.18 16.63 -26.31
N ALA A 144 -0.65 16.40 -25.08
CA ALA A 144 -0.16 17.05 -23.88
C ALA A 144 1.37 16.94 -23.69
N PHE A 145 2.00 15.84 -24.12
CA PHE A 145 3.46 15.64 -24.04
C PHE A 145 4.21 16.54 -25.01
N ARG A 146 3.70 16.67 -26.25
CA ARG A 146 4.26 17.58 -27.26
C ARG A 146 4.10 19.04 -26.81
N ALA A 147 2.93 19.39 -26.30
CA ALA A 147 2.66 20.72 -25.77
C ALA A 147 3.60 21.10 -24.60
N LEU A 148 3.81 20.18 -23.66
CA LEU A 148 4.73 20.39 -22.53
C LEU A 148 6.20 20.57 -22.99
N SER A 149 6.65 19.79 -23.97
CA SER A 149 8.00 19.93 -24.54
C SER A 149 8.19 21.27 -25.26
N ALA A 150 7.18 21.71 -26.00
CA ALA A 150 7.18 23.01 -26.67
C ALA A 150 7.21 24.18 -25.67
N LEU A 151 6.44 24.10 -24.58
CA LEU A 151 6.41 25.11 -23.52
C LEU A 151 7.79 25.30 -22.86
N THR A 152 8.55 24.22 -22.67
CA THR A 152 9.90 24.30 -22.09
C THR A 152 10.98 24.64 -23.12
N ARG A 153 10.61 24.82 -24.40
CA ARG A 153 11.55 25.05 -25.52
C ARG A 153 12.65 23.98 -25.59
N GLY A 154 12.30 22.73 -25.29
CA GLY A 154 13.25 21.62 -25.25
C GLY A 154 14.22 21.63 -24.06
N LYS A 155 14.07 22.55 -23.10
CA LYS A 155 14.88 22.55 -21.87
C LYS A 155 14.43 21.51 -20.85
N ALA A 156 13.30 20.86 -21.07
CA ALA A 156 12.88 19.73 -20.27
C ALA A 156 12.23 18.66 -21.15
N VAL A 157 12.49 17.41 -20.82
CA VAL A 157 11.91 16.25 -21.48
C VAL A 157 10.81 15.67 -20.59
N PRO A 158 9.60 15.47 -21.11
CA PRO A 158 8.57 14.71 -20.40
C PRO A 158 9.03 13.29 -20.12
N ALA A 159 8.81 12.82 -18.89
CA ALA A 159 9.14 11.49 -18.46
C ALA A 159 8.00 10.87 -17.66
N VAL A 160 7.75 9.58 -17.89
CA VAL A 160 6.91 8.77 -17.01
C VAL A 160 7.80 8.07 -16.00
N ILE A 161 7.69 8.46 -14.74
CA ILE A 161 8.38 7.84 -13.62
C ILE A 161 7.52 6.70 -13.08
N ARG A 162 8.01 5.46 -13.22
CA ARG A 162 7.38 4.22 -12.79
C ARG A 162 8.06 3.71 -11.53
N ARG A 163 7.30 3.44 -10.49
CA ARG A 163 7.82 2.91 -9.22
C ARG A 163 6.87 1.91 -8.61
N ILE A 164 7.41 0.96 -7.86
CA ILE A 164 6.60 0.17 -6.93
C ILE A 164 6.16 1.16 -5.84
N HIS A 165 4.85 1.34 -5.67
CA HIS A 165 4.28 2.31 -4.77
C HIS A 165 4.28 1.78 -3.33
N HIS A 166 3.67 0.62 -3.11
CA HIS A 166 3.72 -0.13 -1.86
C HIS A 166 3.48 -1.61 -2.15
N ILE A 167 3.75 -2.46 -1.18
CA ILE A 167 3.35 -3.86 -1.20
C ILE A 167 2.32 -4.10 -0.11
N LYS A 168 1.22 -4.76 -0.44
CA LYS A 168 0.19 -5.12 0.51
C LYS A 168 0.29 -6.60 0.85
N LEU A 169 0.43 -6.89 2.13
CA LEU A 169 0.23 -8.21 2.71
C LEU A 169 -1.21 -8.32 3.21
N THR A 170 -1.87 -9.44 2.97
CA THR A 170 -3.24 -9.70 3.44
C THR A 170 -3.22 -10.89 4.38
N LEU A 171 -3.59 -10.63 5.64
CA LEU A 171 -3.80 -11.63 6.67
C LEU A 171 -5.30 -11.90 6.77
N ALA A 172 -5.72 -13.15 6.61
CA ALA A 172 -7.11 -13.57 6.75
C ALA A 172 -7.15 -14.99 7.33
N PRO A 173 -8.22 -15.38 8.04
CA PRO A 173 -8.37 -16.73 8.58
C PRO A 173 -8.24 -17.78 7.50
N ASP A 174 -7.60 -18.90 7.86
CA ASP A 174 -7.48 -20.11 7.04
C ASP A 174 -6.87 -19.88 5.64
N ARG A 175 -6.16 -18.76 5.47
CA ARG A 175 -5.46 -18.42 4.24
C ARG A 175 -4.00 -18.18 4.53
N THR A 176 -3.17 -18.72 3.66
CA THR A 176 -1.76 -18.36 3.60
C THR A 176 -1.65 -16.85 3.38
N LEU A 177 -0.68 -16.22 4.03
CA LEU A 177 -0.36 -14.82 3.83
C LEU A 177 -0.22 -14.53 2.32
N ALA A 178 -0.88 -13.48 1.83
CA ALA A 178 -0.89 -13.15 0.41
C ALA A 178 -0.29 -11.77 0.17
N ALA A 179 0.62 -11.65 -0.81
CA ALA A 179 1.27 -10.39 -1.18
C ALA A 179 0.74 -9.85 -2.52
N LYS A 180 0.61 -8.51 -2.62
CA LYS A 180 0.31 -7.80 -3.87
C LYS A 180 1.15 -6.54 -3.98
N ALA A 181 1.91 -6.39 -5.06
CA ALA A 181 2.62 -5.16 -5.37
C ALA A 181 1.70 -4.16 -6.07
N TYR A 182 1.69 -2.93 -5.60
CA TYR A 182 1.00 -1.81 -6.22
C TYR A 182 2.00 -0.97 -6.99
N LEU A 183 1.67 -0.67 -8.24
CA LEU A 183 2.52 0.07 -9.15
C LEU A 183 2.02 1.53 -9.22
N GLY A 184 2.94 2.48 -9.22
CA GLY A 184 2.66 3.90 -9.36
C GLY A 184 3.39 4.48 -10.57
N ALA A 185 2.71 5.33 -11.33
CA ALA A 185 3.28 6.09 -12.42
C ALA A 185 2.99 7.58 -12.24
N ALA A 186 3.95 8.44 -12.53
CA ALA A 186 3.78 9.88 -12.49
C ALA A 186 4.43 10.53 -13.72
N LEU A 187 3.74 11.51 -14.30
CA LEU A 187 4.31 12.37 -15.33
C LEU A 187 5.18 13.44 -14.67
N ARG A 188 6.40 13.62 -15.16
CA ARG A 188 7.35 14.65 -14.74
C ARG A 188 7.98 15.34 -15.95
N LEU A 189 8.44 16.56 -15.75
CA LEU A 189 9.40 17.21 -16.64
C LEU A 189 10.78 17.01 -16.01
N VAL A 190 11.74 16.52 -16.79
CA VAL A 190 13.13 16.34 -16.38
C VAL A 190 13.97 17.34 -17.17
N VAL A 191 14.70 18.21 -16.45
CA VAL A 191 15.61 19.21 -17.01
C VAL A 191 16.99 18.60 -17.17
#